data_AF-A0A947X1G9-F1
#
_entry.id   AF-A0A947X1G9-F1
#
_cell.length_a   1.000
_cell.length_b   1.000
_cell.length_c   1.000
_cell.angle_alpha   90.00
_cell.angle_beta   90.00
_cell.angle_gamma   90.00
#
_symmetry.space_group_name_H-M   'P 1'
#
loop_
_entity.id
_entity.type
_entity.pdbx_description
1 polymer ?
#
loop_
_entity_poly.entity_id
_entity_poly.type
_entity_poly.pdbx_seq_one_letter_code
_entity_poly.pdbx_strand_id
1 'polypeptide(L)'
;MRTTPTASRFLQVVGSPEIFLKSRPTRVRFIAMLTDNVRRALEASGAAAIVTRTGIQEMRIDAPDLEKAAAVVATVFGTGRISLVESVPYDGFD
;
A
#
# COMPACT_ATOMS: atom_id res chain seq x y z
N MET A 1 -14.18 -20.00 24.68
CA MET A 1 -13.59 -20.16 23.33
C MET A 1 -12.79 -18.90 23.03
N ARG A 2 -11.45 -18.97 23.02
CA ARG A 2 -10.60 -17.87 22.53
C ARG A 2 -10.60 -17.97 21.00
N THR A 3 -11.13 -16.96 20.32
CA THR A 3 -10.98 -16.83 18.87
C THR A 3 -9.52 -16.52 18.58
N THR A 4 -8.81 -17.45 17.95
CA THR A 4 -7.45 -17.20 17.45
C THR A 4 -7.50 -15.98 16.55
N PRO A 5 -6.76 -14.90 16.86
CA PRO A 5 -6.81 -13.72 16.03
C PRO A 5 -6.18 -14.05 14.67
N THR A 6 -6.94 -13.81 13.59
CA THR A 6 -6.58 -14.26 12.24
C THR A 6 -5.49 -13.35 11.65
N ALA A 7 -4.38 -13.94 11.20
CA ALA A 7 -3.36 -13.21 10.46
C ALA A 7 -3.96 -12.55 9.20
N SER A 8 -3.61 -11.29 8.95
CA SER A 8 -4.09 -10.52 7.80
C SER A 8 -2.94 -10.20 6.86
N ARG A 9 -3.08 -10.54 5.57
CA ARG A 9 -2.08 -10.24 4.55
C ARG A 9 -2.52 -9.04 3.69
N PHE A 10 -1.57 -8.15 3.41
CA PHE A 10 -1.79 -6.98 2.56
C PHE A 10 -0.47 -6.57 1.87
N LEU A 11 -0.54 -5.68 0.88
CA LEU A 11 0.67 -5.04 0.34
C LEU A 11 0.90 -3.70 1.03
N GLN A 12 2.12 -3.48 1.49
CA GLN A 12 2.62 -2.15 1.85
C GLN A 12 3.37 -1.57 0.66
N VAL A 13 2.94 -0.41 0.20
CA VAL A 13 3.57 0.33 -0.88
C VAL A 13 4.11 1.63 -0.32
N VAL A 14 5.38 1.90 -0.60
CA VAL A 14 6.09 3.09 -0.19
C VAL A 14 6.42 3.89 -1.45
N GLY A 15 6.02 5.15 -1.50
CA GLY A 15 6.38 6.07 -2.57
C GLY A 15 7.90 6.32 -2.67
N SER A 16 8.35 6.91 -3.77
CA SER A 16 9.79 7.21 -3.98
C SER A 16 10.36 8.10 -2.86
N PRO A 17 11.51 7.73 -2.26
CA PRO A 17 12.13 8.50 -1.18
C PRO A 17 12.62 9.89 -1.62
N GLU A 18 12.90 10.07 -2.91
CA GLU A 18 13.37 11.35 -3.48
C GLU A 18 12.37 12.49 -3.27
N ILE A 19 11.09 12.16 -3.06
CA ILE A 19 10.06 13.17 -2.79
C ILE A 19 10.34 13.95 -1.49
N PHE A 20 11.08 13.37 -0.52
CA PHE A 20 11.45 14.06 0.71
C PHE A 20 12.42 15.22 0.53
N LEU A 21 13.13 15.25 -0.60
CA LEU A 21 13.97 16.39 -1.00
C LEU A 21 13.14 17.59 -1.46
N LYS A 22 11.82 17.43 -1.63
CA LYS A 22 10.90 18.48 -2.10
C LYS A 22 10.15 19.12 -0.94
N SER A 23 9.61 20.32 -1.17
CA SER A 23 8.82 21.07 -0.19
C SER A 23 7.57 20.28 0.25
N ARG A 24 7.11 20.52 1.49
CA ARG A 24 5.91 19.84 2.04
C ARG A 24 4.68 19.92 1.11
N PRO A 25 4.33 21.08 0.50
CA PRO A 25 3.22 21.15 -0.45
C PRO A 25 3.39 20.22 -1.66
N THR A 26 4.60 20.14 -2.22
CA THR A 26 4.92 19.24 -3.34
C THR A 26 4.74 17.78 -2.93
N ARG A 27 5.20 17.40 -1.73
CA ARG A 27 5.04 16.03 -1.22
C ARG A 27 3.57 15.64 -1.10
N VAL A 28 2.75 16.51 -0.49
CA VAL A 28 1.31 16.23 -0.31
C VAL A 28 0.63 16.00 -1.66
N ARG A 29 0.90 16.86 -2.66
CA ARG A 29 0.36 16.71 -4.02
C ARG A 29 0.82 15.43 -4.69
N PHE A 30 2.13 15.13 -4.61
CA PHE A 30 2.68 13.91 -5.19
C PHE A 30 2.03 12.65 -4.61
N ILE A 31 1.88 12.56 -3.29
CA ILE A 31 1.32 11.36 -2.68
C ILE A 31 -0.18 11.21 -3.00
N ALA A 32 -0.93 12.32 -3.06
CA ALA A 32 -2.31 12.28 -3.50
C ALA A 32 -2.44 11.75 -4.94
N MET A 33 -1.60 12.26 -5.86
CA MET A 33 -1.56 11.82 -7.25
C MET A 33 -1.09 10.36 -7.40
N LEU A 34 -0.06 9.95 -6.66
CA LEU A 34 0.42 8.57 -6.63
C LEU A 34 -0.69 7.61 -6.17
N THR A 35 -1.41 7.98 -5.11
CA THR A 35 -2.54 7.18 -4.59
C THR A 35 -3.64 7.03 -5.64
N ASP A 36 -3.97 8.11 -6.36
CA ASP A 36 -4.97 8.08 -7.43
C ASP A 36 -4.52 7.20 -8.61
N ASN A 37 -3.26 7.35 -9.03
CA ASN A 37 -2.69 6.53 -10.10
C ASN A 37 -2.68 5.04 -9.77
N VAL A 38 -2.33 4.69 -8.52
CA VAL A 38 -2.38 3.29 -8.05
C VAL A 38 -3.81 2.74 -8.11
N ARG A 39 -4.79 3.50 -7.63
CA ARG A 39 -6.21 3.08 -7.70
C ARG A 39 -6.66 2.85 -9.12
N ARG A 40 -6.39 3.80 -10.03
CA ARG A 40 -6.74 3.69 -11.45
C ARG A 40 -6.07 2.51 -12.13
N ALA A 41 -4.81 2.23 -11.83
CA ALA A 41 -4.09 1.08 -12.40
C ALA A 41 -4.71 -0.26 -11.96
N LEU A 42 -5.06 -0.38 -10.67
CA LEU A 42 -5.72 -1.56 -10.13
C LEU A 42 -7.11 -1.76 -10.74
N GLU A 43 -7.90 -0.68 -10.87
CA GLU A 43 -9.21 -0.71 -11.52
C GLU A 43 -9.11 -1.12 -12.99
N ALA A 44 -8.21 -0.48 -13.77
CA ALA A 44 -8.05 -0.74 -15.19
C ALA A 44 -7.57 -2.18 -15.50
N SER A 45 -6.83 -2.80 -14.57
CA SER A 45 -6.38 -4.19 -14.68
C SER A 45 -7.38 -5.22 -14.13
N GLY A 46 -8.51 -4.76 -13.60
CA GLY A 46 -9.49 -5.61 -12.92
C GLY A 46 -8.92 -6.30 -11.68
N ALA A 47 -7.95 -5.67 -11.00
CA ALA A 47 -7.45 -6.13 -9.71
C ALA A 47 -8.27 -5.48 -8.60
N ALA A 48 -9.28 -6.18 -8.10
CA ALA A 48 -10.13 -5.69 -7.01
C ALA A 48 -9.26 -5.42 -5.75
N ALA A 49 -9.21 -4.16 -5.31
CA ALA A 49 -8.36 -3.76 -4.21
C ALA A 49 -8.89 -2.51 -3.49
N ILE A 50 -8.63 -2.43 -2.18
CA ILE A 50 -8.86 -1.25 -1.35
C ILE A 50 -7.50 -0.62 -1.07
N VAL A 51 -7.34 0.66 -1.45
CA VAL A 51 -6.10 1.41 -1.26
C VAL A 51 -6.30 2.45 -0.17
N THR A 52 -5.60 2.26 0.95
CA THR A 52 -5.65 3.11 2.15
C THR A 52 -4.30 3.78 2.37
N ARG A 53 -4.27 5.10 2.53
CA ARG A 53 -3.05 5.79 2.96
C ARG A 53 -2.84 5.54 4.45
N THR A 54 -1.67 5.02 4.81
CA THR A 54 -1.30 4.69 6.20
C THR A 54 -0.20 5.58 6.76
N GLY A 55 0.47 6.38 5.91
CA GLY A 55 1.51 7.29 6.34
C GLY A 55 1.76 8.42 5.35
N ILE A 56 2.90 9.10 5.53
CA ILE A 56 3.29 10.21 4.66
C ILE A 56 3.48 9.73 3.22
N GLN A 57 4.15 8.59 3.03
CA GLN A 57 4.40 7.97 1.73
C GLN A 57 3.92 6.52 1.62
N GLU A 58 3.17 6.08 2.62
CA GLU A 58 2.81 4.69 2.77
C GLU A 58 1.35 4.49 2.42
N MET A 59 1.11 3.43 1.65
CA MET A 59 -0.21 2.95 1.29
C MET A 59 -0.28 1.48 1.65
N ARG A 60 -1.40 1.08 2.24
CA ARG A 60 -1.82 -0.30 2.38
C ARG A 60 -2.76 -0.63 1.23
N ILE A 61 -2.57 -1.78 0.62
CA ILE A 61 -3.45 -2.33 -0.41
C ILE A 61 -3.95 -3.68 0.07
N ASP A 62 -5.25 -3.75 0.31
CA ASP A 62 -5.98 -4.98 0.60
C ASP A 62 -6.62 -5.48 -0.69
N ALA A 63 -6.26 -6.69 -1.12
CA ALA A 63 -6.79 -7.29 -2.34
C ALA A 63 -6.96 -8.81 -2.15
N PRO A 64 -7.94 -9.44 -2.81
CA PRO A 64 -8.07 -10.90 -2.82
C PRO A 64 -6.86 -11.59 -3.47
N ASP A 65 -6.28 -10.95 -4.50
CA ASP A 65 -5.10 -11.42 -5.22
C ASP A 65 -3.96 -10.40 -5.07
N LEU A 66 -3.13 -10.63 -4.06
CA LEU A 66 -2.00 -9.75 -3.71
C LEU A 66 -0.87 -9.83 -4.75
N GLU A 67 -0.70 -10.94 -5.46
CA GLU A 67 0.34 -11.10 -6.47
C GLU A 67 0.00 -10.29 -7.72
N LYS A 68 -1.24 -10.42 -8.21
CA LYS A 68 -1.74 -9.58 -9.31
C LYS A 68 -1.69 -8.10 -8.94
N ALA A 69 -2.12 -7.74 -7.74
CA ALA A 69 -2.07 -6.35 -7.28
C ALA A 69 -0.63 -5.82 -7.23
N ALA A 70 0.33 -6.61 -6.73
CA ALA A 70 1.74 -6.21 -6.68
C ALA A 70 2.32 -5.99 -8.08
N ALA A 71 2.04 -6.91 -9.02
CA ALA A 71 2.49 -6.79 -10.41
C ALA A 71 1.96 -5.52 -11.08
N VAL A 72 0.70 -5.18 -10.85
CA VAL A 72 0.09 -3.94 -11.37
C VAL A 72 0.71 -2.71 -10.74
N VAL A 73 0.83 -2.68 -9.40
CA VAL A 73 1.41 -1.53 -8.68
C VAL A 73 2.86 -1.26 -9.10
N ALA A 74 3.63 -2.31 -9.38
CA ALA A 74 5.01 -2.19 -9.85
C ALA A 74 5.14 -1.43 -11.19
N THR A 75 4.07 -1.35 -11.98
CA THR A 75 4.05 -0.57 -13.23
C THR A 75 3.81 0.94 -13.01
N VAL A 76 3.43 1.35 -11.81
CA VAL A 76 3.08 2.74 -11.52
C VAL A 76 4.33 3.54 -11.16
N PHE A 77 4.64 4.54 -11.98
CA PHE A 77 5.75 5.46 -11.72
C PHE A 77 5.60 6.19 -10.38
N GLY A 78 6.71 6.29 -9.65
CA GLY A 78 6.76 6.92 -8.34
C GLY A 78 6.48 5.99 -7.16
N THR A 79 6.14 4.72 -7.42
CA THR A 79 6.25 3.65 -6.40
C THR A 79 7.73 3.32 -6.18
N GLY A 80 8.13 3.15 -4.93
CA GLY A 80 9.52 2.90 -4.53
C GLY A 80 9.73 1.47 -4.05
N ARG A 81 9.10 1.11 -2.93
CA ARG A 81 9.17 -0.25 -2.36
C ARG A 81 7.78 -0.84 -2.26
N ILE A 82 7.64 -2.11 -2.66
CA ILE A 82 6.41 -2.89 -2.53
C ILE A 82 6.75 -4.12 -1.68
N SER A 83 6.05 -4.29 -0.56
CA SER A 83 6.27 -5.38 0.38
C SER A 83 4.98 -6.13 0.60
N LEU A 84 5.02 -7.45 0.51
CA LEU A 84 3.96 -8.29 1.08
C LEU A 84 4.13 -8.31 2.60
N VAL A 85 3.08 -7.94 3.32
CA VAL A 85 3.08 -7.88 4.77
C VAL A 85 2.06 -8.87 5.31
N GLU A 86 2.47 -9.63 6.31
CA GLU A 86 1.60 -10.47 7.13
C GLU A 86 1.51 -9.85 8.52
N SER A 87 0.35 -9.32 8.87
CA SER A 87 0.06 -8.81 10.20
C SER A 87 -0.33 -9.98 11.09
N VAL A 88 0.56 -10.33 12.00
CA VAL A 88 0.28 -11.24 13.09
C VAL A 88 -0.23 -10.44 14.30
N PRO A 89 -1.33 -10.87 14.94
CA PRO A 89 -1.81 -10.27 16.17
C PRO A 89 -0.74 -10.37 17.26
N TYR A 90 -0.49 -9.26 17.96
CA TYR A 90 0.37 -9.27 19.13
C TYR A 90 -0.50 -9.47 20.36
N ASP A 91 -0.45 -10.67 20.95
CA ASP A 91 -1.30 -11.03 22.09
C ASP A 91 -0.79 -10.48 23.43
N GLY A 92 0.36 -9.81 23.46
CA GLY A 92 0.99 -9.33 24.69
C GLY A 92 1.44 -10.50 25.56
N PHE A 93 2.76 -10.66 25.74
CA PHE A 93 3.21 -11.37 26.93
C PHE A 93 3.04 -10.38 28.10
N ASP A 94 2.11 -10.70 29.00
CA ASP A 94 2.03 -10.10 30.36
C ASP A 94 3.38 -10.19 31.08
#